data_AF-A0A383BXN5-F1
#
_entry.id   AF-A0A383BXN5-F1
#
_cell.length_a   1.000
_cell.length_b   1.000
_cell.length_c   1.000
_cell.angle_alpha   90.00
_cell.angle_beta   90.00
_cell.angle_gamma   90.00
#
_symmetry.space_group_name_H-M   'P 1'
#
loop_
_entity.id
_entity.type
_entity.pdbx_description
1 polymer ?
#
loop_
_entity_poly.entity_id
_entity_poly.type
_entity_poly.pdbx_seq_one_letter_code
_entity_poly.pdbx_strand_id
1 'polypeptide(L)'
;MEDLPHAAISRVEVERTSNKLRIDVHTARPGIVIGRKGSEADRLRAGLSEITGNHQVQLNIQEIKEPELEAALIAQGVADQLA
;
A
#
# COMPACT_ATOMS: atom_id res chain seq x y z
N MET A 1 1.44 6.55 8.55
CA MET A 1 1.97 5.27 8.00
C MET A 1 2.08 4.24 9.12
N GLU A 2 1.05 4.17 9.98
CA GLU A 2 1.06 3.40 11.25
C GLU A 2 0.34 2.04 11.12
N ASP A 3 -0.52 1.86 10.12
CA ASP A 3 -1.32 0.64 9.96
C ASP A 3 -0.53 -0.55 9.38
N LEU A 4 0.60 -0.31 8.70
CA LEU A 4 1.36 -1.34 7.98
C LEU A 4 2.89 -1.13 8.06
N PRO A 5 3.48 -1.07 9.27
CA PRO A 5 4.91 -0.77 9.45
C PRO A 5 5.84 -1.79 8.75
N HIS A 6 5.39 -3.05 8.62
CA HIS A 6 6.20 -4.12 8.03
C HIS A 6 5.89 -4.42 6.56
N ALA A 7 4.99 -3.68 5.94
CA ALA A 7 4.56 -3.94 4.58
C ALA A 7 5.56 -3.47 3.51
N ALA A 8 6.66 -2.81 3.89
CA ALA A 8 7.70 -2.37 2.95
C ALA A 8 7.10 -1.67 1.71
N ILE A 9 6.32 -0.61 1.96
CA ILE A 9 5.66 0.17 0.93
C ILE A 9 6.67 1.20 0.42
N SER A 10 6.98 1.18 -0.88
CA SER A 10 7.88 2.18 -1.48
C SER A 10 7.12 3.46 -1.85
N ARG A 11 5.97 3.30 -2.51
CA ARG A 11 5.14 4.42 -2.97
C ARG A 11 3.68 4.04 -3.08
N VAL A 12 2.84 5.07 -3.03
CA VAL A 12 1.39 4.98 -3.26
C VAL A 12 1.03 5.98 -4.34
N GLU A 13 0.47 5.49 -5.44
CA GLU A 13 -0.04 6.32 -6.52
C GLU A 13 -1.56 6.42 -6.38
N VAL A 14 -2.08 7.64 -6.45
CA VAL A 14 -3.51 7.91 -6.30
C VAL A 14 -3.98 8.61 -7.58
N GLU A 15 -4.83 7.92 -8.32
CA GLU A 15 -5.43 8.44 -9.55
C GLU A 15 -6.94 8.61 -9.32
N ARG A 16 -7.42 9.84 -9.46
CA ARG A 16 -8.85 10.16 -9.32
C ARG A 16 -9.42 10.61 -10.66
N THR A 17 -10.32 9.82 -11.22
CA THR A 17 -11.22 10.23 -12.30
C THR A 17 -12.55 10.68 -11.70
N SER A 18 -13.47 11.23 -12.51
CA SER A 18 -14.71 11.86 -12.05
C SER A 18 -15.49 11.04 -11.00
N ASN A 19 -15.63 9.73 -11.23
CA ASN A 19 -16.36 8.85 -10.31
C ASN A 19 -15.50 7.75 -9.66
N LYS A 20 -14.31 7.47 -10.19
CA LYS A 20 -13.48 6.33 -9.76
C LYS A 20 -12.21 6.83 -9.08
N LEU A 21 -11.89 6.24 -7.94
CA LEU A 21 -10.63 6.44 -7.25
C LEU A 21 -9.81 5.16 -7.36
N ARG A 22 -8.69 5.23 -8.07
CA ARG A 22 -7.71 4.15 -8.16
C ARG A 22 -6.55 4.48 -7.23
N ILE A 23 -6.17 3.50 -6.42
CA ILE A 23 -5.05 3.59 -5.50
C ILE A 23 -4.15 2.40 -5.80
N ASP A 24 -2.96 2.68 -6.30
CA ASP A 24 -1.92 1.69 -6.60
C ASP A 24 -0.87 1.74 -5.50
N VAL A 25 -0.76 0.66 -4.72
CA VAL A 25 0.21 0.52 -3.63
C VAL A 25 1.37 -0.33 -4.12
N HIS A 26 2.56 0.25 -4.20
CA HIS A 26 3.78 -0.47 -4.59
C HIS A 26 4.51 -0.98 -3.34
N THR A 27 4.67 -2.28 -3.25
CA THR A 27 5.21 -2.95 -2.05
C THR A 27 6.14 -4.10 -2.44
N ALA A 28 7.18 -4.30 -1.63
CA ALA A 28 8.04 -5.50 -1.72
C ALA A 28 7.45 -6.71 -0.99
N ARG A 29 6.37 -6.53 -0.22
CA ARG A 29 5.72 -7.58 0.58
C ARG A 29 4.20 -7.53 0.40
N PRO A 30 3.68 -7.87 -0.79
CA PRO A 30 2.24 -7.80 -1.09
C PRO A 30 1.39 -8.65 -0.13
N GLY A 31 1.90 -9.78 0.34
CA GLY A 31 1.18 -10.65 1.28
C GLY A 31 0.79 -9.97 2.60
N ILE A 32 1.59 -9.02 3.09
CA ILE A 32 1.29 -8.28 4.33
C ILE A 32 0.17 -7.25 4.07
N VAL A 33 0.17 -6.61 2.91
CA VAL A 33 -0.86 -5.62 2.52
C VAL A 33 -2.21 -6.30 2.24
N ILE A 34 -2.19 -7.50 1.63
CA ILE A 34 -3.40 -8.28 1.35
C ILE A 34 -3.98 -8.86 2.65
N GLY A 35 -3.13 -9.36 3.54
CA GLY A 35 -3.53 -10.02 4.78
C GLY A 35 -4.12 -11.42 4.57
N ARG A 36 -4.61 -12.04 5.65
CA ARG A 36 -5.14 -13.40 5.60
C ARG A 36 -6.48 -13.41 4.85
N LYS A 37 -6.55 -14.15 3.74
CA LYS A 37 -7.74 -14.25 2.87
C LYS A 37 -8.23 -12.90 2.33
N GLY A 38 -7.35 -11.88 2.24
CA GLY A 38 -7.72 -10.55 1.74
C GLY A 38 -8.30 -9.59 2.79
N SER A 39 -8.32 -9.98 4.08
CA SER A 39 -8.97 -9.20 5.14
C SER A 39 -8.42 -7.77 5.27
N GLU A 40 -7.11 -7.58 5.12
CA GLU A 40 -6.49 -6.26 5.27
C GLU A 40 -6.75 -5.38 4.06
N ALA A 41 -6.71 -5.95 2.85
CA ALA A 41 -7.08 -5.20 1.65
C ALA A 41 -8.54 -4.72 1.71
N ASP A 42 -9.46 -5.55 2.21
CA ASP A 42 -10.86 -5.18 2.39
C ASP A 42 -11.03 -4.09 3.47
N ARG A 43 -10.32 -4.21 4.60
CA ARG A 43 -10.29 -3.20 5.67
C ARG A 43 -9.81 -1.84 5.15
N LEU A 44 -8.71 -1.84 4.40
CA LEU A 44 -8.14 -0.63 3.78
C LEU A 44 -9.12 -0.02 2.78
N ARG A 45 -9.75 -0.82 1.92
CA ARG A 45 -10.73 -0.34 0.94
C ARG A 45 -11.94 0.29 1.63
N ALA A 46 -12.44 -0.31 2.71
CA ALA A 46 -13.55 0.24 3.49
C ALA A 46 -13.18 1.59 4.12
N GLY A 47 -12.02 1.68 4.77
CA GLY A 47 -11.54 2.93 5.36
C GLY A 47 -11.30 4.02 4.32
N LEU A 48 -10.72 3.66 3.17
CA LEU A 48 -10.52 4.60 2.04
C LEU A 48 -11.86 5.09 1.48
N SER A 49 -12.89 4.23 1.42
CA SER A 49 -14.22 4.64 0.99
C SER A 49 -14.87 5.63 1.97
N GLU A 50 -14.70 5.40 3.27
CA GLU A 50 -15.22 6.29 4.32
C GLU A 50 -14.52 7.66 4.31
N ILE A 51 -13.19 7.67 4.25
CA ILE A 51 -12.38 8.91 4.23
C ILE A 51 -12.68 9.74 2.98
N THR A 52 -12.85 9.09 1.83
CA THR A 52 -12.99 9.79 0.54
C THR A 52 -14.44 10.11 0.18
N GLY A 53 -15.41 9.54 0.91
CA GLY A 53 -16.84 9.63 0.59
C GLY A 53 -17.21 9.02 -0.76
N ASN A 54 -16.31 8.23 -1.37
CA ASN A 54 -16.52 7.59 -2.66
C ASN A 54 -16.54 6.06 -2.47
N HIS A 55 -17.58 5.40 -2.98
CA HIS A 55 -17.71 3.94 -2.92
C HIS A 55 -17.01 3.21 -4.08
N GLN A 56 -16.60 3.92 -5.12
CA GLN A 56 -15.88 3.36 -6.27
C GLN A 56 -14.36 3.45 -6.08
N VAL A 57 -13.87 2.96 -4.93
CA VAL A 57 -12.43 2.80 -4.68
C VAL A 57 -11.97 1.46 -5.25
N GLN A 58 -10.95 1.52 -6.10
CA GLN A 58 -10.17 0.38 -6.60
C GLN A 58 -8.80 0.41 -5.93
N LEU A 59 -8.52 -0.58 -5.10
CA LEU A 59 -7.21 -0.77 -4.47
C LEU A 59 -6.45 -1.84 -5.26
N ASN A 60 -5.31 -1.45 -5.82
CA ASN A 60 -4.40 -2.31 -6.53
C ASN A 60 -3.11 -2.44 -5.72
N ILE A 61 -2.60 -3.66 -5.61
CA ILE A 61 -1.35 -3.93 -4.89
C ILE A 61 -0.36 -4.42 -5.94
N GLN A 62 0.67 -3.61 -6.19
CA GLN A 62 1.71 -3.87 -7.17
C GLN A 62 2.98 -4.34 -6.46
N GLU A 63 3.48 -5.49 -6.89
CA GLU A 63 4.73 -6.04 -6.38
C GLU A 63 5.93 -5.34 -7.03
N ILE A 64 6.86 -4.91 -6.19
CA ILE A 64 8.18 -4.42 -6.61
C ILE A 64 9.07 -5.64 -6.82
N LYS A 65 9.48 -5.88 -8.06
CA LYS A 65 10.31 -7.04 -8.41
C LYS A 65 11.75 -6.95 -7.91
N GLU A 66 12.32 -5.75 -7.90
CA GLU A 66 13.72 -5.47 -7.53
C GLU A 66 13.75 -4.46 -6.37
N PRO A 67 13.39 -4.89 -5.14
CA PRO A 67 13.34 -4.00 -3.98
C PRO A 67 14.68 -3.36 -3.61
N GLU A 68 15.80 -3.97 -4.01
CA GLU A 68 17.15 -3.46 -3.81
C GLU A 68 17.47 -2.21 -4.63
N LEU A 69 16.69 -1.94 -5.69
CA LEU A 69 16.81 -0.74 -6.52
C LEU A 69 15.89 0.40 -6.05
N GLU A 70 15.03 0.15 -5.05
CA GLU A 70 14.08 1.13 -4.53
C GLU A 70 14.66 1.88 -3.33
N ALA A 71 14.96 3.16 -3.52
CA ALA A 71 15.61 4.00 -2.52
C ALA A 71 14.84 4.04 -1.18
N ALA A 72 13.51 4.09 -1.22
CA ALA A 72 12.68 4.13 -0.02
C ALA A 72 12.81 2.84 0.81
N LEU A 73 12.89 1.68 0.15
CA LEU A 73 13.00 0.39 0.83
C LEU A 73 14.38 0.18 1.43
N ILE A 74 15.43 0.59 0.72
CA ILE A 74 16.80 0.57 1.25
C ILE A 74 16.91 1.48 2.49
N ALA A 75 16.38 2.71 2.41
CA ALA A 75 16.40 3.64 3.53
C ALA A 75 15.64 3.09 4.76
N GLN A 76 14.46 2.49 4.54
CA GLN A 76 13.70 1.84 5.60
C GLN A 76 14.48 0.66 6.21
N GLY A 77 15.14 -0.16 5.39
CA GLY A 77 15.96 -1.27 5.88
C GLY A 77 17.12 -0.81 6.77
N VAL A 78 17.76 0.31 6.45
CA VAL A 78 18.80 0.90 7.30
C VAL A 78 18.20 1.44 8.60
N ALA A 79 17.04 2.11 8.54
CA ALA A 79 16.36 2.60 9.73
C ALA A 79 15.97 1.46 10.68
N ASP A 80 15.43 0.35 10.14
CA ASP A 80 15.04 -0.83 10.90
C ASP A 80 16.23 -1.52 11.59
N GLN A 81 17.46 -1.37 11.06
CA GLN A 81 18.68 -1.92 11.66
C GLN A 81 19.27 -1.05 12.78
N LEU A 82 18.93 0.24 12.80
CA LEU A 82 19.41 1.21 13.79
C LEU A 82 18.45 1.36 14.98
N ALA A 83 17.20 0.93 14.83
CA ALA A 83 16.19 0.91 15.88
C ALA A 83 16.39 -0.28 16.83
#